data_AF-A0A135VJC6-F1
#
_entry.id   AF-A0A135VJC6-F1
#
_cell.length_a   1.000
_cell.length_b   1.000
_cell.length_c   1.000
_cell.angle_alpha   90.00
_cell.angle_beta   90.00
_cell.angle_gamma   90.00
#
_symmetry.space_group_name_H-M   'P 1'
#
loop_
_entity.id
_entity.type
_entity.pdbx_description
1 polymer ?
#
loop_
_entity_poly.entity_id
_entity_poly.type
_entity_poly.pdbx_seq_one_letter_code
_entity_poly.pdbx_strand_id
1 'polypeptide(L)'
;MGMIKKLIKKLFKKEVSKPEKKVEETAPVVHTTVPAPVVSPNDSWFGEAPKTEKVIEYVKQKNEELYRRLAEQPQSKEVDNIHQVMYDKATKGVATTLSLDSLGGSEEWQSGTGYNQFRG
;
A
#
# COMPACT_ATOMS: atom_id res chain seq x y z
N MET A 1 -10.03 -66.22 -9.10
CA MET A 1 -9.69 -64.77 -9.13
C MET A 1 -10.89 -63.79 -8.98
N GLY A 2 -12.14 -64.24 -8.83
CA GLY A 2 -13.32 -63.35 -8.98
C GLY A 2 -13.90 -62.69 -7.72
N MET A 3 -13.59 -63.21 -6.52
CA MET A 3 -14.21 -62.72 -5.27
C MET A 3 -13.54 -61.44 -4.74
N ILE A 4 -12.22 -61.34 -4.83
CA ILE A 4 -11.46 -60.15 -4.43
C ILE A 4 -11.87 -58.92 -5.27
N LYS A 5 -12.07 -59.09 -6.59
CA LYS A 5 -12.56 -58.01 -7.45
C LYS A 5 -13.95 -57.50 -7.06
N LYS A 6 -14.86 -58.39 -6.61
CA LYS A 6 -16.20 -58.01 -6.13
C LYS A 6 -16.14 -57.24 -4.80
N LEU A 7 -15.26 -57.65 -3.89
CA LEU A 7 -15.02 -56.97 -2.62
C LEU A 7 -14.46 -55.56 -2.83
N ILE A 8 -13.45 -55.42 -3.69
CA ILE A 8 -12.86 -54.12 -4.05
C ILE A 8 -13.92 -53.21 -4.67
N LYS A 9 -14.72 -53.70 -5.62
CA LYS A 9 -15.77 -52.90 -6.26
C LYS A 9 -16.87 -52.47 -5.28
N LYS A 10 -17.17 -53.27 -4.26
CA LYS A 10 -18.14 -52.95 -3.20
C LYS A 10 -17.59 -51.93 -2.21
N LEU A 11 -16.30 -51.99 -1.90
CA LEU A 11 -15.61 -51.00 -1.05
C LEU A 11 -15.59 -49.62 -1.73
N PHE A 12 -15.14 -49.54 -2.99
CA PHE A 12 -15.08 -48.27 -3.71
C PHE A 12 -16.44 -47.71 -4.15
N LYS A 13 -17.50 -48.54 -4.24
CA LYS A 13 -18.86 -48.04 -4.54
C LYS A 13 -19.51 -47.34 -3.35
N LYS A 14 -19.03 -47.57 -2.12
CA LYS A 14 -19.60 -46.98 -0.90
C LYS A 14 -19.04 -45.58 -0.59
N GLU A 15 -17.92 -45.18 -1.21
CA GLU A 15 -17.24 -43.91 -0.91
C GLU A 15 -17.65 -42.71 -1.80
N VAL A 16 -18.64 -42.86 -2.67
CA VAL A 16 -19.11 -41.74 -3.51
C VAL A 16 -20.60 -41.49 -3.29
N SER A 17 -20.96 -41.16 -2.06
CA SER A 17 -22.13 -40.31 -1.80
C SER A 17 -21.63 -39.08 -1.06
N LYS A 18 -21.00 -38.18 -1.80
CA LYS A 18 -20.72 -36.82 -1.34
C LYS A 18 -22.07 -36.22 -0.94
N PRO A 19 -22.28 -35.74 0.29
CA PRO A 19 -23.53 -35.09 0.63
C PRO A 19 -23.66 -33.86 -0.27
N GLU A 20 -24.65 -33.88 -1.16
CA GLU A 20 -25.05 -32.73 -1.94
C GLU A 20 -25.49 -31.66 -0.94
N LYS A 21 -24.59 -30.70 -0.67
CA LYS A 21 -24.98 -29.45 -0.01
C LYS A 21 -26.01 -28.81 -0.94
N LYS A 22 -27.26 -28.76 -0.50
CA LYS A 22 -28.27 -27.85 -1.07
C LYS A 22 -27.68 -26.45 -0.95
N VAL A 23 -27.17 -25.93 -2.07
CA VAL A 23 -26.82 -24.52 -2.18
C VAL A 23 -28.16 -23.80 -2.26
N GLU A 24 -28.56 -23.22 -1.14
CA GLU A 24 -29.64 -22.26 -1.09
C GLU A 24 -29.25 -21.11 -2.04
N GLU A 25 -29.94 -21.03 -3.18
CA GLU A 25 -29.71 -20.05 -4.23
C GLU A 25 -30.14 -18.67 -3.72
N THR A 26 -29.25 -18.06 -2.95
CA THR A 26 -29.33 -16.64 -2.63
C THR A 26 -29.10 -15.85 -3.91
N ALA A 27 -29.91 -14.79 -4.11
CA ALA A 27 -29.92 -13.96 -5.31
C ALA A 27 -28.49 -13.66 -5.82
N PRO A 28 -28.27 -13.60 -7.16
CA PRO A 28 -26.94 -13.46 -7.72
C PRO A 28 -26.29 -12.19 -7.19
N VAL A 29 -25.34 -12.35 -6.27
CA VAL A 29 -24.53 -11.25 -5.76
C VAL A 29 -23.75 -10.74 -6.96
N VAL A 30 -24.01 -9.51 -7.38
CA VAL A 30 -23.28 -8.87 -8.48
C VAL A 30 -21.84 -8.67 -8.00
N HIS A 31 -20.95 -9.52 -8.46
CA HIS A 31 -19.53 -9.44 -8.14
C HIS A 31 -18.81 -8.51 -9.12
N THR A 32 -18.11 -7.51 -8.60
CA THR A 32 -17.22 -6.68 -9.41
C THR A 32 -15.97 -7.47 -9.74
N THR A 33 -15.76 -7.78 -11.02
CA THR A 33 -14.51 -8.39 -11.49
C THR A 33 -13.57 -7.30 -12.01
N VAL A 34 -12.32 -7.34 -11.56
CA VAL A 34 -11.26 -6.48 -12.08
C VAL A 34 -10.39 -7.34 -13.00
N PRO A 35 -10.08 -6.90 -14.23
CA PRO A 35 -9.20 -7.66 -15.10
C PRO A 35 -7.81 -7.79 -14.46
N ALA A 36 -7.14 -8.90 -14.74
CA ALA A 36 -5.79 -9.13 -14.26
C ALA A 36 -4.82 -8.06 -14.83
N PRO A 37 -3.84 -7.61 -14.05
CA PRO A 37 -2.82 -6.70 -14.55
C PRO A 37 -1.96 -7.38 -15.62
N VAL A 38 -1.53 -6.60 -16.62
CA VAL A 38 -0.65 -7.10 -17.70
C VAL A 38 0.72 -7.51 -17.17
N VAL A 39 1.22 -6.78 -16.17
CA VAL A 39 2.51 -7.07 -15.51
C VAL A 39 2.23 -7.40 -14.05
N SER A 40 2.70 -8.57 -13.61
CA SER A 40 2.60 -8.96 -12.21
C SER A 40 3.43 -8.03 -11.32
N PRO A 41 2.88 -7.56 -10.19
CA PRO A 41 3.65 -6.80 -9.22
C PRO A 41 4.80 -7.66 -8.66
N ASN A 42 5.91 -7.01 -8.32
CA ASN A 42 7.01 -7.68 -7.66
C ASN A 42 6.62 -8.00 -6.22
N ASP A 43 6.77 -9.26 -5.80
CA ASP A 43 6.46 -9.72 -4.45
C ASP A 43 7.77 -10.10 -3.75
N SER A 44 8.03 -9.48 -2.60
CA SER A 44 9.25 -9.73 -1.82
C SER A 44 9.41 -11.18 -1.37
N TRP A 45 8.32 -11.95 -1.29
CA TRP A 45 8.38 -13.36 -0.90
C TRP A 45 8.69 -14.27 -2.09
N PHE A 46 8.24 -13.90 -3.29
CA PHE A 46 8.37 -14.75 -4.49
C PHE A 46 9.48 -14.31 -5.45
N GLY A 47 10.03 -13.10 -5.26
CA GLY A 47 11.04 -12.53 -6.15
C GLY A 47 10.48 -12.12 -7.50
N GLU A 48 11.38 -11.79 -8.44
CA GLU A 48 10.98 -11.33 -9.76
C GLU A 48 10.37 -12.45 -10.60
N ALA A 49 9.16 -12.21 -11.12
CA ALA A 49 8.50 -13.14 -12.03
C ALA A 49 9.22 -13.17 -13.40
N PRO A 50 9.36 -14.35 -14.03
CA PRO A 50 9.90 -14.44 -15.39
C PRO A 50 8.98 -13.70 -16.37
N LYS A 51 9.57 -12.80 -17.16
CA LYS A 51 8.83 -11.95 -18.10
C LYS A 51 8.70 -12.66 -19.45
N THR A 52 7.49 -12.68 -19.99
CA THR A 52 7.23 -13.13 -21.36
C THR A 52 7.52 -12.01 -22.35
N GLU A 53 7.74 -12.34 -23.62
CA GLU A 53 8.03 -11.36 -24.67
C GLU A 53 6.95 -10.27 -24.77
N LYS A 54 5.67 -10.65 -24.67
CA LYS A 54 4.53 -9.72 -24.63
C LYS A 54 4.61 -8.71 -23.48
N VAL A 55 5.03 -9.18 -22.30
CA VAL A 55 5.20 -8.31 -21.12
C VAL A 55 6.36 -7.33 -21.34
N ILE A 56 7.45 -7.79 -21.95
CA ILE A 56 8.62 -6.95 -22.25
C ILE A 56 8.23 -5.85 -23.24
N GLU A 57 7.57 -6.20 -24.34
CA GLU A 57 7.09 -5.24 -25.34
C GLU A 57 6.12 -4.22 -24.76
N TYR A 58 5.17 -4.67 -23.93
CA TYR A 58 4.22 -3.80 -23.26
C TYR A 58 4.92 -2.77 -22.37
N VAL A 59 5.88 -3.21 -21.54
CA VAL A 59 6.65 -2.30 -20.67
C VAL A 59 7.45 -1.30 -21.51
N LYS A 60 8.05 -1.75 -22.61
CA LYS A 60 8.79 -0.87 -23.52
C LYS A 60 7.91 0.23 -24.11
N GLN A 61 6.74 -0.13 -24.65
CA GLN A 61 5.78 0.84 -25.19
C GLN A 61 5.32 1.84 -24.12
N LYS A 62 5.02 1.36 -22.91
CA LYS A 62 4.61 2.23 -21.79
C LYS A 62 5.70 3.21 -21.37
N ASN A 63 6.96 2.76 -21.36
CA ASN A 63 8.09 3.63 -21.06
C ASN A 63 8.28 4.69 -22.16
N GLU A 64 8.21 4.31 -23.43
CA GLU A 64 8.30 5.27 -24.55
C GLU A 64 7.20 6.35 -24.48
N GLU A 65 5.96 5.96 -24.16
CA GLU A 65 4.84 6.88 -23.93
C GLU A 65 5.13 7.86 -22.78
N LEU A 66 5.66 7.35 -21.66
CA LEU A 66 6.08 8.17 -20.51
C LEU A 66 7.18 9.16 -20.88
N TYR A 67 8.22 8.72 -21.59
CA TYR A 67 9.30 9.59 -22.03
C TYR A 67 8.82 10.69 -22.96
N ARG A 68 7.93 10.37 -23.90
CA ARG A 68 7.32 11.37 -24.78
C ARG A 68 6.55 12.40 -23.97
N ARG A 69 5.72 11.95 -23.02
CA ARG A 69 4.95 12.84 -22.14
C ARG A 69 5.86 13.73 -21.29
N LEU A 70 6.95 13.19 -20.75
CA LEU A 70 7.93 13.94 -19.96
C LEU A 70 8.67 14.98 -20.81
N ALA A 71 8.96 14.66 -22.07
CA ALA A 71 9.57 15.61 -23.01
C ALA A 71 8.61 16.72 -23.45
N GLU A 72 7.31 16.42 -23.53
CA GLU A 72 6.25 17.40 -23.80
C GLU A 72 5.95 18.30 -22.59
N GLN A 73 6.29 17.88 -21.37
CA GLN A 73 6.13 18.76 -20.21
C GLN A 73 7.16 19.90 -20.28
N PRO A 74 6.74 21.16 -20.12
CA PRO A 74 7.69 22.25 -20.02
C PRO A 74 8.59 21.97 -18.83
N GLN A 75 9.90 21.82 -19.07
CA GLN A 75 10.85 21.77 -17.98
C GLN A 75 10.64 23.05 -17.16
N SER A 76 10.26 22.90 -15.89
CA SER A 76 10.17 24.04 -14.99
C SER A 76 11.60 24.52 -14.78
N LYS A 77 12.02 25.50 -15.58
CA LYS A 77 13.30 26.16 -15.38
C LYS A 77 13.24 26.80 -14.00
N GLU A 78 14.14 26.38 -13.12
CA GLU A 78 14.31 27.06 -11.84
C GLU A 78 14.57 28.55 -12.12
N VAL A 79 13.93 29.41 -11.34
CA VAL A 79 14.18 30.85 -11.43
C VAL A 79 15.59 31.12 -10.94
N ASP A 80 16.34 31.98 -11.65
CA ASP A 80 17.75 32.28 -11.33
C ASP A 80 17.93 32.82 -9.89
N ASN A 81 16.86 33.33 -9.28
CA ASN A 81 16.80 33.85 -7.91
C ASN A 81 16.05 32.93 -6.94
N ILE A 82 16.26 31.62 -7.02
CA ILE A 82 15.53 30.62 -6.23
C ILE A 82 15.54 30.91 -4.71
N HIS A 83 16.67 31.34 -4.15
CA HIS A 83 16.77 31.70 -2.73
C HIS A 83 15.85 32.86 -2.34
N GLN A 84 15.75 33.88 -3.19
CA GLN A 84 14.86 35.03 -2.94
C GLN A 84 13.40 34.61 -3.03
N VAL A 85 13.04 33.82 -4.03
CA VAL A 85 11.66 33.34 -4.19
C VAL A 85 11.24 32.42 -3.04
N MET A 86 12.15 31.58 -2.55
CA MET A 86 11.90 30.76 -1.36
C MET A 86 11.77 31.61 -0.10
N TYR A 87 12.66 32.60 0.11
CA TYR A 87 12.59 33.55 1.22
C TYR A 87 11.26 34.30 1.22
N ASP A 88 10.86 34.85 0.08
CA ASP A 88 9.61 35.59 -0.08
C ASP A 88 8.40 34.71 0.20
N LYS A 89 8.37 33.47 -0.30
CA LYS A 89 7.25 32.54 -0.05
C LYS A 89 7.16 32.15 1.44
N ALA A 90 8.30 31.94 2.09
CA ALA A 90 8.35 31.61 3.51
C ALA A 90 7.93 32.78 4.41
N THR A 91 8.23 34.02 4.01
CA THR A 91 7.97 35.23 4.79
C THR A 91 6.62 35.89 4.49
N LYS A 92 6.03 35.66 3.31
CA LYS A 92 4.74 36.26 2.88
C LYS A 92 3.52 35.86 3.72
N GLY A 93 3.60 34.79 4.53
CA GLY A 93 2.45 34.25 5.27
C GLY A 93 2.59 34.17 6.78
N VAL A 94 3.78 34.39 7.35
CA VAL A 94 4.02 34.26 8.79
C VAL A 94 5.04 35.32 9.22
N ALA A 95 4.69 36.11 10.22
CA ALA A 95 5.68 36.86 10.97
C ALA A 95 6.62 35.85 11.64
N THR A 96 7.82 35.65 11.09
CA THR A 96 8.87 34.77 11.63
C THR A 96 9.39 35.24 13.02
N THR A 97 8.68 36.16 13.66
CA THR A 97 9.01 36.85 14.92
C THR A 97 7.80 37.08 15.84
N LEU A 98 6.59 36.56 15.56
CA LEU A 98 5.43 36.68 16.47
C LEU A 98 5.19 35.44 17.35
N SER A 99 6.27 34.84 17.84
CA SER A 99 6.27 34.09 19.11
C SER A 99 7.61 34.24 19.82
N LEU A 100 8.20 35.45 19.77
CA LEU A 100 9.27 35.82 20.70
C LEU A 100 8.72 36.26 22.07
N ASP A 101 7.39 36.39 22.17
CA ASP A 101 6.66 36.63 23.41
C ASP A 101 5.63 35.50 23.59
N SER A 102 6.12 34.26 23.62
CA SER A 102 5.37 33.21 24.32
C SER A 102 5.30 33.67 25.77
N LEU A 103 4.13 34.17 26.19
CA LEU A 103 3.80 34.41 27.59
C LEU A 103 3.86 33.04 28.31
N GLY A 104 5.05 32.67 28.76
CA GLY A 104 5.36 31.31 29.22
C GLY A 104 6.86 31.11 29.40
N GLY A 105 7.54 32.12 29.95
CA GLY A 105 8.94 32.03 30.33
C GLY A 105 9.12 31.20 31.61
N SER A 106 9.90 30.14 31.49
CA SER A 106 10.95 29.64 32.42
C SER A 106 10.71 29.46 33.94
N GLU A 107 9.56 29.79 34.52
CA GLU A 107 9.36 29.77 35.99
C GLU A 107 8.04 29.12 36.41
N GLU A 108 7.83 27.84 36.09
CA GLU A 108 6.83 27.00 36.78
C GLU A 108 7.51 25.75 37.34
N TRP A 109 8.58 25.95 38.12
CA TRP A 109 8.94 24.98 39.16
C TRP A 109 8.02 25.25 40.34
N GLN A 110 6.74 24.88 40.20
CA GLN A 110 5.94 24.58 41.36
C GLN A 110 6.67 23.45 42.09
N SER A 111 7.43 23.82 43.13
CA SER A 111 8.00 22.90 44.11
C SER A 111 6.87 22.33 44.96
N GLY A 112 5.93 21.67 44.30
CA GLY A 112 4.89 20.88 44.91
C GLY A 112 5.50 19.57 45.37
N THR A 113 5.71 19.47 46.69
CA THR A 113 5.91 18.22 47.45
C THR A 113 7.22 17.47 47.20
N GLY A 114 8.22 17.68 48.07
CA GLY A 114 9.40 16.79 48.07
C GLY A 114 10.42 16.89 49.20
N TYR A 115 10.30 17.78 50.19
CA TYR A 115 11.40 17.99 51.16
C TYR A 115 11.07 17.86 52.65
N ASN A 116 9.87 17.42 53.04
CA ASN A 116 9.50 17.24 54.46
C ASN A 116 9.00 15.82 54.81
N GLN A 117 9.43 14.78 54.10
CA GLN A 117 8.95 13.41 54.32
C GLN A 117 9.89 12.49 55.11
N PHE A 118 11.08 12.97 55.53
CA PHE A 118 12.01 12.18 56.33
C PHE A 118 12.60 13.00 57.49
N ARG A 119 11.78 13.25 58.51
CA ARG A 119 12.26 13.49 59.88
C ARG A 119 11.47 12.60 60.83
N GLY A 120 11.98 11.38 60.99
CA GLY A 120 11.81 10.60 62.21
C GLY A 120 12.94 10.91 63.18
#